data_AF-A0A820CNA6-F1
#
_entry.id   AF-A0A820CNA6-F1
#
_cell.length_a   1.000
_cell.length_b   1.000
_cell.length_c   1.000
_cell.angle_alpha   90.00
_cell.angle_beta   90.00
_cell.angle_gamma   90.00
#
_symmetry.space_group_name_H-M   'P 1'
#
loop_
_entity.id
_entity.type
_entity.pdbx_description
1 polymer ?
#
loop_
_entity_poly.entity_id
_entity_poly.type
_entity_poly.pdbx_seq_one_letter_code
_entity_poly.pdbx_strand_id
1 'polypeptide(L)' 'MDPNEKFYIRNIVLSYLEACLINRDPQKKIQEDIAKKRMTILNAIIEHKPEAEIQAVYAIQNFVNKLEHPP' A
#
# COMPACT_ATOMS: atom_id res chain seq x y z
N MET A 1 12.78 -13.50 -6.25
CA MET A 1 11.71 -12.61 -6.75
C MET A 1 12.22 -11.82 -7.95
N ASP A 2 11.49 -11.90 -9.06
CA ASP A 2 11.77 -11.17 -10.31
C ASP A 2 11.64 -9.64 -10.09
N PRO A 3 12.44 -8.78 -10.75
CA PRO A 3 12.31 -7.33 -10.62
C PRO A 3 10.90 -6.79 -10.94
N ASN A 4 10.23 -7.33 -11.96
CA ASN A 4 8.88 -6.89 -12.32
C ASN A 4 7.86 -7.27 -11.25
N GLU A 5 8.04 -8.44 -10.63
CA GLU A 5 7.23 -8.88 -9.50
C GLU A 5 7.40 -7.94 -8.29
N LYS A 6 8.63 -7.49 -8.01
CA LYS A 6 8.88 -6.49 -6.95
C LYS A 6 8.17 -5.18 -7.22
N PHE A 7 8.24 -4.66 -8.45
CA PHE A 7 7.57 -3.42 -8.84
C PHE A 7 6.05 -3.57 -8.80
N TYR A 8 5.54 -4.71 -9.24
CA TYR A 8 4.12 -5.03 -9.21
C TYR A 8 3.55 -5.00 -7.78
N ILE A 9 4.20 -5.69 -6.84
CA ILE A 9 3.76 -5.70 -5.42
C ILE A 9 3.78 -4.29 -4.84
N ARG A 10 4.87 -3.53 -5.05
CA ARG A 10 4.98 -2.16 -4.54
C ARG A 10 3.87 -1.27 -5.10
N ASN A 11 3.62 -1.34 -6.40
CA ASN A 11 2.61 -0.51 -7.06
C ASN A 11 1.20 -0.84 -6.55
N ILE A 12 0.87 -2.11 -6.37
CA ILE A 12 -0.44 -2.51 -5.82
C ILE A 12 -0.63 -2.02 -4.40
N VAL A 13 0.41 -2.15 -3.56
CA VAL A 13 0.35 -1.66 -2.17
C VAL A 13 0.14 -0.15 -2.15
N LEU A 14 0.87 0.59 -2.99
CA LEU A 14 0.70 2.04 -3.12
C LEU A 14 -0.71 2.42 -3.60
N SER A 15 -1.20 1.81 -4.68
CA SER A 15 -2.54 2.07 -5.20
C SER A 15 -3.65 1.71 -4.21
N TYR A 16 -3.45 0.64 -3.42
CA TYR A 16 -4.33 0.28 -2.32
C TYR A 16 -4.38 1.39 -1.27
N LEU A 17 -3.22 1.86 -0.81
CA LEU A 17 -3.12 2.91 0.22
C LEU A 17 -3.70 4.24 -0.26
N GLU A 18 -3.38 4.65 -1.49
CA GLU A 18 -3.92 5.87 -2.11
C GLU A 18 -5.44 5.82 -2.20
N ALA A 19 -6.01 4.68 -2.58
CA ALA A 19 -7.46 4.55 -2.66
C ALA A 19 -8.14 4.48 -1.28
N CYS A 20 -7.39 4.18 -0.22
CA CYS A 20 -7.88 4.23 1.14
C CYS A 20 -7.80 5.65 1.73
N LEU A 21 -7.05 6.58 1.14
CA LEU A 21 -6.99 7.96 1.62
C LEU A 21 -8.31 8.70 1.37
N ILE A 22 -8.69 9.53 2.34
CA ILE A 22 -9.72 10.55 2.14
C ILE A 22 -9.06 11.76 1.47
N ASN A 23 -9.21 11.89 0.15
CA ASN A 23 -8.57 12.96 -0.63
C ASN A 23 -8.96 14.39 -0.23
N ARG A 24 -10.09 14.57 0.47
CA ARG A 24 -10.56 15.89 0.96
C ARG A 24 -10.24 16.15 2.43
N ASP A 25 -9.60 15.20 3.12
CA ASP A 25 -9.23 15.35 4.51
C ASP A 25 -7.84 15.98 4.62
N PRO A 26 -7.69 17.17 5.25
CA PRO A 26 -6.38 17.77 5.52
C PRO A 26 -5.46 16.86 6.34
N GLN A 27 -6.05 15.97 7.16
CA GLN A 27 -5.32 15.01 7.98
C GLN A 27 -5.02 13.70 7.24
N LYS A 28 -5.45 13.56 5.97
CA LYS A 28 -5.24 12.41 5.11
C LYS A 28 -5.55 11.08 5.81
N LYS A 29 -6.70 10.99 6.49
CA LYS A 29 -7.10 9.75 7.17
C LYS A 29 -7.41 8.63 6.19
N ILE A 30 -7.27 7.40 6.70
CA ILE A 30 -7.61 6.17 6.01
C ILE A 30 -9.10 5.84 6.22
N GLN A 31 -9.79 5.50 5.12
CA GLN A 31 -11.14 4.95 5.11
C GLN A 31 -11.08 3.48 5.49
N GLU A 32 -11.26 3.19 6.79
CA GLU A 32 -11.12 1.82 7.32
C GLU A 32 -12.03 0.79 6.64
N ASP A 33 -13.23 1.18 6.24
CA ASP A 33 -14.19 0.30 5.58
C ASP A 33 -13.72 -0.11 4.18
N ILE A 34 -13.13 0.83 3.43
CA ILE A 34 -12.50 0.58 2.13
C ILE A 34 -11.27 -0.30 2.31
N ALA A 35 -10.43 0.01 3.29
CA ALA A 35 -9.24 -0.78 3.61
C ALA A 35 -9.62 -2.23 3.91
N LYS A 36 -10.55 -2.46 4.85
CA LYS A 36 -11.01 -3.81 5.22
C LYS A 36 -11.56 -4.59 4.03
N LYS A 37 -12.37 -3.97 3.16
CA LYS A 37 -12.93 -4.63 1.95
C LYS A 37 -11.86 -5.06 0.95
N ARG A 38 -10.79 -4.28 0.80
CA ARG A 38 -9.74 -4.53 -0.20
C ARG A 38 -8.57 -5.34 0.35
N MET A 39 -8.46 -5.46 1.68
CA MET A 39 -7.40 -6.20 2.36
C MET A 39 -7.35 -7.68 1.95
N THR A 40 -8.49 -8.31 1.67
CA THR A 40 -8.54 -9.70 1.18
C THR A 40 -7.77 -9.86 -0.14
N ILE A 41 -7.89 -8.90 -1.06
CA ILE A 41 -7.18 -8.93 -2.35
C ILE A 41 -5.69 -8.71 -2.11
N LEU A 42 -5.33 -7.76 -1.26
CA LEU A 42 -3.93 -7.49 -0.93
C LEU A 42 -3.26 -8.72 -0.31
N ASN A 43 -3.94 -9.39 0.63
CA ASN A 43 -3.44 -10.61 1.26
C ASN A 43 -3.29 -11.76 0.26
N ALA A 44 -4.22 -11.90 -0.70
CA ALA A 44 -4.11 -12.92 -1.74
C ALA A 44 -2.91 -12.67 -2.68
N ILE A 45 -2.53 -11.41 -2.90
CA ILE A 45 -1.41 -11.03 -3.76
C ILE A 45 -0.06 -11.15 -3.04
N ILE A 46 0.00 -10.77 -1.75
CA ILE A 46 1.21 -10.91 -0.93
C ILE A 46 1.46 -12.38 -0.59
N GLU A 47 0.38 -13.14 -0.36
CA GLU A 47 0.39 -14.59 -0.16
C GLU A 47 1.33 -15.06 0.97
N HIS A 48 1.60 -14.21 1.97
CA HIS A 48 2.58 -14.44 3.04
C HIS A 48 3.98 -14.87 2.56
N LYS A 49 4.34 -14.53 1.31
CA LYS A 49 5.68 -14.78 0.79
C LYS A 49 6.62 -13.75 1.42
N PRO A 50 7.71 -14.16 2.10
CA PRO A 50 8.60 -13.23 2.80
C PRO A 50 9.10 -12.08 1.93
N GLU A 51 9.45 -12.37 0.68
CA GLU A 51 9.94 -11.34 -0.26
C GLU A 51 8.85 -10.34 -0.65
N ALA A 52 7.60 -10.79 -0.80
CA ALA A 52 6.46 -9.95 -1.12
C ALA A 52 6.08 -9.07 0.07
N GLU A 53 6.11 -9.62 1.29
CA GLU A 53 5.89 -8.86 2.52
C GLU A 53 6.94 -7.75 2.68
N ILE A 54 8.21 -8.04 2.42
CA ILE A 54 9.28 -7.03 2.42
C ILE A 54 8.99 -5.92 1.40
N GLN A 55 8.55 -6.26 0.18
CA GLN A 55 8.19 -5.25 -0.82
C GLN A 55 6.99 -4.39 -0.38
N ALA A 56 6.01 -5.00 0.28
CA ALA A 56 4.86 -4.29 0.81
C ALA A 56 5.25 -3.31 1.93
N VAL A 57 6.14 -3.73 2.84
CA VAL A 57 6.68 -2.85 3.90
C VAL A 57 7.42 -1.65 3.29
N TYR A 58 8.26 -1.86 2.28
CA TYR A 58 8.94 -0.74 1.60
C TYR A 58 7.98 0.23 0.93
N ALA A 59 6.91 -0.28 0.32
CA ALA A 59 5.87 0.56 -0.28
C ALA A 59 5.12 1.39 0.78
N ILE A 60 4.76 0.78 1.91
CA ILE A 60 4.14 1.47 3.05
C ILE A 60 5.06 2.56 3.59
N GLN A 61 6.34 2.26 3.80
CA GLN A 61 7.31 3.23 4.29
C GLN A 61 7.46 4.43 3.35
N ASN A 62 7.56 4.18 2.04
CA ASN A 62 7.62 5.25 1.04
C ASN A 62 6.34 6.10 1.06
N PHE A 63 5.18 5.46 1.16
CA PHE A 63 3.90 6.14 1.24
C PHE A 63 3.79 7.05 2.47
N VAL A 64 4.13 6.55 3.67
CA VAL A 64 4.12 7.34 4.91
C VAL A 64 5.07 8.52 4.80
N ASN A 65 6.31 8.30 4.32
CA ASN A 65 7.28 9.38 4.12
C ASN A 65 6.74 10.50 3.21
N LYS A 66 5.99 10.16 2.15
CA LYS A 66 5.35 11.16 1.26
C LYS A 66 4.20 11.92 1.93
N LEU A 67 3.53 11.33 2.93
CA LEU A 67 2.48 12.02 3.67
C LEU A 67 3.07 12.99 4.69
N GLU A 68 4.16 12.60 5.35
CA GLU A 68 4.89 13.44 6.31
C GLU A 68 5.67 14.57 5.63
N HIS A 69 6.17 14.32 4.41
CA HIS A 69 6.92 15.28 3.61
C HIS A 69 6.27 15.47 2.22
N PRO A 70 5.15 16.21 2.14
CA PRO A 70 4.54 16.54 0.86
C PRO A 70 5.49 17.40 0.00
N PRO A 71 5.48 17.23 -1.33
CA PRO A 71 6.29 18.00 -2.26
C PRO A 71 5.91 19.49 -2.30
#